data_AF-A0A5E5PNI0-F1
#
_entry.id   AF-A0A5E5PNI0-F1
#
_cell.length_a   1.000
_cell.length_b   1.000
_cell.length_c   1.000
_cell.angle_alpha   90.00
_cell.angle_beta   90.00
_cell.angle_gamma   90.00
#
_symmetry.space_group_name_H-M   'P 1'
#
loop_
_entity.id
_entity.type
_entity.pdbx_description
1 polymer ?
#
loop_
_entity_poly.entity_id
_entity_poly.type
_entity_poly.pdbx_seq_one_letter_code
_entity_poly.pdbx_strand_id
1 'polypeptide(L)' 'MKKLAILFGLLLSFNVFADVKDGVAVLNDEPTEKQMQAVRDGAKDRCEDIDDEDKREVCVVDYYAQHNLEEEPSCD' A
#
# COMPACT_ATOMS: atom_id res chain seq x y z
N MET A 1 23.95 -34.07 21.38
CA MET A 1 22.54 -33.79 21.73
C MET A 1 22.12 -32.47 21.11
N LYS A 2 20.88 -32.47 20.61
CA LYS A 2 20.16 -31.45 19.84
C LYS A 2 20.47 -29.98 20.21
N LYS A 3 20.95 -29.20 19.23
CA LYS A 3 20.75 -27.75 19.17
C LYS A 3 20.54 -27.33 17.71
N LEU A 4 19.52 -27.90 17.08
CA LEU A 4 18.85 -27.27 15.95
C LEU A 4 17.76 -26.40 16.59
N ALA A 5 18.03 -25.10 16.73
CA ALA A 5 17.02 -24.18 17.21
C ALA A 5 17.06 -22.89 16.38
N ILE A 6 16.17 -22.88 15.39
CA ILE A 6 15.33 -21.73 15.03
C ILE A 6 16.06 -20.64 14.25
N LEU A 7 16.36 -20.93 12.99
CA LEU A 7 16.26 -19.95 11.90
C LEU A 7 14.80 -19.93 11.42
N PHE A 8 13.92 -19.32 12.21
CA PHE A 8 12.52 -19.09 11.85
C PHE A 8 12.13 -17.72 12.40
N GLY A 9 12.47 -16.68 11.66
CA GLY A 9 12.22 -15.33 12.11
C GLY A 9 12.77 -14.34 11.13
N LEU A 10 12.13 -14.28 9.95
CA LEU A 10 11.68 -13.05 9.29
C LEU A 10 11.47 -13.32 7.79
N LEU A 11 10.63 -14.32 7.47
CA LEU A 11 9.90 -14.30 6.21
C LEU A 11 8.64 -13.46 6.47
N LEU A 12 8.80 -12.15 6.62
CA LEU A 12 7.69 -11.23 6.31
C LEU A 12 7.60 -11.25 4.80
N SER A 13 6.97 -12.30 4.30
CA SER A 13 6.58 -12.48 2.92
C SER A 13 5.89 -11.19 2.47
N PHE A 14 6.48 -10.52 1.49
CA PHE A 14 5.96 -9.36 0.77
C PHE A 14 4.68 -9.71 0.00
N ASN A 15 3.67 -10.17 0.72
CA ASN A 15 2.31 -10.30 0.22
C ASN A 15 1.64 -8.93 0.35
N VAL A 16 2.22 -7.95 -0.36
CA VAL A 16 1.63 -6.64 -0.61
C VAL A 16 0.51 -6.89 -1.63
N PHE A 17 -0.59 -7.45 -1.13
CA PHE A 17 -1.83 -7.51 -1.88
C PHE A 17 -2.58 -6.22 -1.58
N ALA A 18 -3.13 -5.57 -2.62
CA ALA A 18 -4.16 -4.53 -2.46
C ALA A 18 -5.14 -4.91 -1.35
N ASP A 19 -5.51 -3.96 -0.49
CA ASP A 19 -6.49 -4.17 0.56
C ASP A 19 -7.81 -4.62 -0.08
N VAL A 20 -8.11 -5.92 0.04
CA VAL A 20 -9.25 -6.56 -0.66
C VAL A 20 -10.62 -6.02 -0.23
N LYS A 21 -10.67 -5.13 0.78
CA LYS A 21 -11.92 -4.64 1.37
C LYS A 21 -12.60 -3.54 0.56
N ASP A 22 -11.86 -2.76 -0.21
CA ASP A 22 -12.41 -1.65 -1.00
C ASP A 22 -12.68 -2.02 -2.47
N GLY A 23 -12.15 -3.16 -2.93
CA GLY A 23 -12.33 -3.64 -4.30
C GLY A 23 -11.48 -2.91 -5.33
N VAL A 24 -10.51 -2.09 -4.90
CA VAL A 24 -9.55 -1.44 -5.78
C VAL A 24 -8.48 -2.45 -6.20
N ALA A 25 -8.22 -2.52 -7.50
CA ALA A 25 -7.28 -3.49 -8.06
C ALA A 25 -5.84 -2.95 -8.01
N VAL A 26 -4.88 -3.85 -7.79
CA VAL A 26 -3.45 -3.57 -8.04
C VAL A 26 -3.26 -3.18 -9.50
N LEU A 27 -2.49 -2.12 -9.73
CA LEU A 27 -2.16 -1.62 -11.05
C LEU A 27 -1.16 -2.54 -11.77
N ASN A 28 -1.35 -2.68 -13.09
CA ASN A 28 -0.39 -3.31 -14.00
C ASN A 28 0.70 -2.31 -14.40
N ASP A 29 1.67 -2.73 -15.22
CA ASP A 29 2.79 -1.89 -15.67
C ASP A 29 2.37 -0.66 -16.49
N GLU A 30 1.19 -0.71 -17.12
CA GLU A 30 0.63 0.38 -17.93
C GLU A 30 -0.84 0.65 -17.51
N PRO A 31 -1.06 1.26 -16.33
CA PRO A 31 -2.40 1.51 -15.85
C PRO A 31 -3.01 2.69 -16.60
N THR A 32 -4.31 2.61 -16.87
CA THR A 32 -5.05 3.78 -17.38
C THR A 32 -5.21 4.82 -16.28
N GLU A 33 -5.37 6.09 -16.67
CA GLU A 33 -5.65 7.19 -15.73
C GLU A 33 -6.83 6.89 -14.81
N LYS A 34 -7.87 6.22 -15.33
CA LYS A 34 -9.03 5.84 -14.52
C LYS A 34 -8.69 4.83 -13.44
N GLN A 35 -7.75 3.92 -13.70
CA GLN A 35 -7.32 2.94 -12.71
C GLN A 35 -6.43 3.61 -11.65
N MET A 36 -5.52 4.50 -12.05
CA MET A 36 -4.74 5.31 -11.10
C MET A 36 -5.65 6.17 -10.22
N GLN A 37 -6.66 6.81 -10.82
CA GLN A 37 -7.64 7.60 -10.05
C GLN A 37 -8.43 6.76 -9.05
N ALA A 38 -8.78 5.51 -9.39
CA ALA A 38 -9.46 4.62 -8.44
C ALA A 38 -8.59 4.31 -7.21
N VAL A 39 -7.26 4.21 -7.39
CA VAL A 39 -6.32 4.06 -6.26
C VAL A 39 -6.22 5.34 -5.43
N ARG A 40 -6.17 6.52 -6.07
CA ARG A 40 -6.19 7.81 -5.35
C ARG A 40 -7.45 7.99 -4.53
N ASP A 41 -8.60 7.67 -5.11
CA ASP A 41 -9.90 7.76 -4.44
C ASP A 41 -9.98 6.76 -3.28
N GLY A 42 -9.50 5.52 -3.47
CA GLY A 42 -9.43 4.52 -2.39
C GLY A 42 -8.50 4.92 -1.24
N ALA A 43 -7.35 5.53 -1.53
CA ALA A 43 -6.45 6.06 -0.51
C ALA A 43 -7.11 7.20 0.28
N LYS A 44 -7.80 8.10 -0.41
CA LYS A 44 -8.54 9.18 0.22
C LYS A 44 -9.62 8.63 1.16
N ASP A 45 -10.49 7.78 0.66
CA ASP A 45 -11.59 7.18 1.45
C ASP A 45 -11.08 6.42 2.67
N ARG A 46 -9.90 5.79 2.57
CA ARG A 46 -9.30 5.04 3.68
C ARG A 46 -8.62 5.94 4.71
N CYS A 47 -7.93 6.98 4.26
CA CYS A 47 -6.97 7.71 5.10
C CYS A 47 -7.47 9.10 5.52
N GLU A 48 -8.56 9.64 4.93
CA GLU A 48 -9.00 11.01 5.18
C GLU A 48 -9.42 11.28 6.64
N ASP A 49 -9.99 10.30 7.32
CA ASP A 49 -10.45 10.39 8.72
C ASP A 49 -9.30 10.33 9.75
N ILE A 50 -8.05 10.20 9.31
CA ILE A 50 -6.90 10.21 10.21
C ILE A 50 -6.53 11.67 10.53
N ASP A 51 -6.80 12.08 11.77
CA ASP A 51 -6.55 13.46 12.24
C ASP A 51 -5.05 13.85 12.25
N ASP A 52 -4.18 12.87 12.50
CA ASP A 52 -2.73 13.05 12.58
C ASP A 52 -2.12 13.06 11.17
N GLU A 53 -1.54 14.19 10.78
CA GLU A 53 -1.02 14.41 9.43
C GLU A 53 0.08 13.42 9.03
N ASP A 54 1.04 13.16 9.92
CA ASP A 54 2.12 12.20 9.66
C ASP A 54 1.54 10.79 9.46
N LYS A 55 0.57 10.40 10.28
CA LYS A 55 -0.09 9.09 10.13
C LYS A 55 -0.93 9.00 8.87
N ARG A 56 -1.58 10.09 8.46
CA ARG A 56 -2.37 10.16 7.24
C ARG A 56 -1.48 10.03 6.02
N GLU A 57 -0.34 10.75 5.99
CA GLU A 57 0.64 10.64 4.92
C GLU A 57 1.18 9.20 4.79
N VAL A 58 1.59 8.59 5.91
CA VAL A 58 2.04 7.19 5.93
C VAL A 58 0.96 6.24 5.43
N CYS A 59 -0.31 6.47 5.80
CA CYS A 59 -1.44 5.67 5.31
C CYS A 59 -1.59 5.75 3.78
N VAL A 60 -1.51 6.96 3.21
CA VAL A 60 -1.62 7.17 1.75
C VAL A 60 -0.46 6.48 1.01
N VAL A 61 0.78 6.67 1.49
CA VAL A 61 1.98 6.07 0.87
C VAL A 61 1.91 4.54 0.92
N ASP A 62 1.50 3.96 2.06
CA ASP A 62 1.32 2.51 2.19
C ASP A 62 0.22 1.98 1.26
N TYR A 63 -0.88 2.72 1.14
CA TYR A 63 -1.97 2.35 0.23
C TYR A 63 -1.53 2.36 -1.24
N TYR A 64 -0.78 3.39 -1.66
CA TYR A 64 -0.25 3.48 -3.02
C TYR A 64 0.74 2.35 -3.32
N ALA A 65 1.65 2.05 -2.39
CA ALA A 65 2.55 0.92 -2.51
C ALA A 65 1.80 -0.42 -2.64
N GLN A 66 0.69 -0.59 -1.90
CA GLN A 66 -0.16 -1.77 -2.00
C GLN A 66 -0.84 -1.97 -3.35
N HIS A 67 -1.06 -0.87 -4.08
CA HIS A 67 -1.72 -0.88 -5.38
C HIS A 67 -0.77 -0.68 -6.55
N ASN A 68 0.55 -0.69 -6.32
CA ASN A 68 1.57 -0.47 -7.35
C ASN A 68 1.41 0.89 -8.05
N LEU A 69 0.93 1.90 -7.32
CA LEU A 69 0.87 3.27 -7.79
C LEU A 69 2.16 3.99 -7.37
N GLU A 70 3.02 4.24 -8.35
CA GLU A 70 4.22 5.05 -8.18
C GLU A 70 3.90 6.50 -8.59
N GLU A 71 3.67 7.38 -7.62
CA GLU A 71 3.56 8.82 -7.85
C GLU A 71 4.76 9.54 -7.26
N GLU A 72 5.38 10.41 -8.06
CA GLU A 72 6.38 11.33 -7.54
C GLU A 72 5.68 12.30 -6.56
N PRO A 73 6.27 12.58 -5.39
CA PRO A 73 5.73 13.60 -4.50
C PRO A 73 5.62 14.91 -5.28
N SER A 74 4.41 15.49 -5.32
CA SER A 74 4.17 16.75 -6.01
C SER A 74 5.09 17.81 -5.42
N CYS A 75 6.07 18.26 -6.20
CA CYS A 75 6.93 19.39 -5.85
C CYS A 75 6.16 20.69 -6.17
N ASP A 76 5.15 21.01 -5.35
CA ASP A 76 4.51 22.33 -5.32
C ASP A 76 5.17 23.22 -4.26
#